data_AF-A0A938GYE3-F1
#
_entry.id   AF-A0A938GYE3-F1
#
_cell.length_a   1.000
_cell.length_b   1.000
_cell.length_c   1.000
_cell.angle_alpha   90.00
_cell.angle_beta   90.00
_cell.angle_gamma   90.00
#
_symmetry.space_group_name_H-M   'P 1'
#
loop_
_entity.id
_entity.type
_entity.pdbx_description
1 polymer ?
#
loop_
_entity_poly.entity_id
_entity_poly.type
_entity_poly.pdbx_seq_one_letter_code
_entity_poly.pdbx_strand_id
1 'polypeptide(L)'
;RVIDACVAEMPGGGWRLWYNNERDGGIVIRSGAATNFNAIDPALLRDREGRLWMSFGSYWSGLKLVELDPATGRLLRPEAAPHALAHDRSIEAAFIHQRGDQFYLFGSYGWCCRGINSTYHIRVGRSAAITGPYRDRDGRALLEGGGTLVLASEGPFIGPGHPSIMAIDGREWFGCHFYDATQRGRPTYALRPLGWDAEGWPLVGKWSTSL
;
A
#
# COMPACT_ATOMS: atom_id res chain seq x y z
N ARG A 1 -2.10 -7.11 -16.74
CA ARG A 1 -0.87 -6.44 -16.26
C ARG A 1 -0.05 -7.46 -15.48
N VAL A 2 1.21 -7.18 -15.17
CA VAL A 2 2.14 -8.15 -14.57
C VAL A 2 2.93 -7.46 -13.46
N ILE A 3 3.10 -8.16 -12.34
CA ILE A 3 4.14 -7.88 -11.36
C ILE A 3 5.22 -8.94 -11.57
N ASP A 4 6.40 -8.52 -12.02
CA ASP A 4 7.52 -9.36 -12.45
C ASP A 4 8.78 -9.14 -11.61
N ALA A 5 8.77 -8.17 -10.70
CA ALA A 5 9.85 -7.91 -9.77
C ALA A 5 9.34 -7.66 -8.35
N CYS A 6 10.16 -8.03 -7.36
CA CYS A 6 9.95 -7.67 -5.96
C CYS A 6 11.30 -7.50 -5.24
N VAL A 7 11.34 -6.71 -4.16
CA VAL A 7 12.55 -6.47 -3.35
C VAL A 7 12.27 -6.86 -1.91
N ALA A 8 12.99 -7.82 -1.34
CA ALA A 8 12.87 -8.11 0.09
C ALA A 8 14.21 -8.10 0.81
N GLU A 9 14.13 -7.84 2.11
CA GLU A 9 15.25 -7.93 3.02
C GLU A 9 15.58 -9.40 3.30
N MET A 10 16.84 -9.76 3.11
CA MET A 10 17.39 -11.08 3.34
C MET A 10 17.79 -11.23 4.81
N PRO A 11 17.77 -12.44 5.37
CA PRO A 11 18.39 -12.73 6.66
C PRO A 11 19.86 -12.23 6.65
N GLY A 12 20.20 -11.31 7.56
CA GLY A 12 21.53 -10.69 7.64
C GLY A 12 21.63 -9.23 7.17
N GLY A 13 20.51 -8.59 6.82
CA GLY A 13 20.46 -7.13 6.60
C GLY A 13 20.83 -6.66 5.17
N GLY A 14 20.86 -7.58 4.21
CA GLY A 14 21.00 -7.25 2.79
C GLY A 14 19.64 -7.19 2.08
N TRP A 15 19.53 -6.46 0.98
CA TRP A 15 18.30 -6.42 0.16
C TRP A 15 18.52 -7.21 -1.13
N ARG A 16 17.51 -7.98 -1.55
CA ARG A 16 17.51 -8.67 -2.85
C ARG A 16 16.36 -8.16 -3.70
N LEU A 17 16.69 -7.61 -4.87
CA LEU A 17 15.75 -7.37 -5.95
C LEU A 17 15.70 -8.64 -6.81
N TRP A 18 14.54 -9.29 -6.85
CA TRP A 18 14.26 -10.30 -7.87
C TRP A 18 13.66 -9.57 -9.07
N TYR A 19 14.35 -9.56 -10.20
CA TYR A 19 13.88 -8.97 -11.45
C TYR A 19 14.09 -9.96 -12.61
N ASN A 20 13.48 -9.61 -13.73
CA ASN A 20 13.34 -10.37 -14.98
C ASN A 20 14.64 -11.00 -15.58
N ASN A 21 15.83 -10.73 -15.03
CA ASN A 21 17.11 -11.20 -15.59
C ASN A 21 18.00 -12.03 -14.65
N GLU A 22 17.56 -12.41 -13.44
CA GLU A 22 18.30 -13.41 -12.65
C GLU A 22 17.67 -14.80 -12.79
N ARG A 23 18.35 -15.60 -13.62
CA ARG A 23 18.23 -17.01 -13.99
C ARG A 23 16.89 -17.59 -14.49
N ASP A 24 15.72 -17.12 -14.04
CA ASP A 24 14.45 -17.82 -14.31
C ASP A 24 13.29 -16.99 -14.91
N GLY A 25 13.41 -15.66 -15.08
CA GLY A 25 12.45 -14.83 -15.86
C GLY A 25 10.95 -14.91 -15.48
N GLY A 26 10.63 -15.45 -14.30
CA GLY A 26 9.25 -15.77 -13.93
C GLY A 26 8.42 -14.55 -13.53
N ILE A 27 7.12 -14.66 -13.73
CA ILE A 27 6.12 -13.69 -13.28
C ILE A 27 5.74 -14.02 -11.83
N VAL A 28 5.62 -13.01 -10.96
CA VAL A 28 5.06 -13.23 -9.61
C VAL A 28 3.54 -13.38 -9.73
N ILE A 29 2.87 -12.41 -10.33
CA ILE A 29 1.42 -12.46 -10.55
C ILE A 29 1.02 -11.69 -11.81
N ARG A 30 0.00 -12.20 -12.52
CA ARG A 30 -0.53 -11.63 -13.77
C ARG A 30 -2.04 -11.42 -13.64
N SER A 31 -2.51 -10.28 -14.11
CA SER A 31 -3.93 -10.05 -14.43
C SER A 31 -4.17 -10.17 -15.94
N GLY A 32 -5.27 -10.80 -16.31
CA GLY A 32 -5.75 -11.02 -17.67
C GLY A 32 -7.27 -11.18 -17.74
N ALA A 33 -7.81 -11.68 -18.86
CA ALA A 33 -9.26 -11.78 -19.07
C ALA A 33 -9.99 -12.66 -18.04
N ALA A 34 -9.30 -13.63 -17.44
CA ALA A 34 -9.86 -14.56 -16.45
C ALA A 34 -9.75 -14.06 -14.99
N THR A 35 -9.13 -12.90 -14.75
CA THR A 35 -8.94 -12.37 -13.39
C THR A 35 -9.85 -11.19 -13.14
N ASN A 36 -10.33 -11.05 -11.91
CA ASN A 36 -11.15 -9.91 -11.47
C ASN A 36 -10.33 -8.85 -10.71
N PHE A 37 -9.01 -8.89 -10.78
CA PHE A 37 -8.10 -7.95 -10.12
C PHE A 37 -7.08 -7.41 -11.11
N ASN A 38 -6.37 -6.36 -10.70
CA ASN A 38 -5.32 -5.75 -11.50
C ASN A 38 -3.96 -5.93 -10.84
N ALA A 39 -3.05 -6.66 -11.48
CA ALA A 39 -1.73 -6.95 -10.95
C ALA A 39 -0.76 -5.77 -11.19
N ILE A 40 -0.89 -4.72 -10.39
CA ILE A 40 0.03 -3.58 -10.27
C ILE A 40 0.07 -3.09 -8.81
N ASP A 41 0.94 -2.11 -8.55
CA ASP A 41 1.16 -1.47 -7.25
C ASP A 41 1.53 -2.44 -6.12
N PRO A 42 2.60 -3.25 -6.27
CA PRO A 42 3.05 -4.13 -5.22
C PRO A 42 3.62 -3.35 -4.04
N ALA A 43 3.28 -3.77 -2.82
CA ALA A 43 4.01 -3.45 -1.61
C ALA A 43 4.29 -4.74 -0.82
N LEU A 44 5.50 -4.84 -0.26
CA LEU A 44 5.93 -6.01 0.49
C LEU A 44 5.90 -5.73 1.99
N LEU A 45 5.53 -6.77 2.74
CA LEU A 45 5.63 -6.80 4.19
C LEU A 45 6.24 -8.15 4.60
N ARG A 46 7.28 -8.10 5.42
CA ARG A 46 7.72 -9.27 6.18
C ARG A 46 7.09 -9.19 7.56
N ASP A 47 6.26 -10.16 7.92
CA ASP A 47 5.61 -10.16 9.24
C ASP A 47 6.58 -10.61 10.34
N ARG A 48 6.15 -10.44 11.60
CA ARG A 48 6.91 -10.82 12.80
C ARG A 48 7.25 -12.32 12.86
N GLU A 49 6.44 -13.15 12.21
CA GLU A 49 6.68 -14.59 12.08
C GLU A 49 7.67 -14.93 10.95
N GLY A 50 8.15 -13.92 10.22
CA GLY A 50 9.13 -14.04 9.15
C GLY A 50 8.56 -14.44 7.79
N ARG A 51 7.23 -14.49 7.64
CA ARG A 51 6.55 -14.75 6.38
C ARG A 51 6.57 -13.50 5.50
N LEU A 52 6.68 -13.71 4.19
CA LEU A 52 6.72 -12.64 3.21
C LEU A 52 5.36 -12.50 2.52
N TRP A 53 4.85 -11.29 2.47
CA TRP A 53 3.55 -10.98 1.90
C TRP A 53 3.65 -9.86 0.89
N MET A 54 2.80 -9.93 -0.15
CA MET A 54 2.66 -8.87 -1.14
C MET A 54 1.22 -8.40 -1.22
N SER A 55 0.98 -7.15 -0.83
CA SER A 55 -0.27 -6.45 -1.14
C SER A 55 -0.16 -5.80 -2.52
N PHE A 56 -1.25 -5.79 -3.27
CA PHE A 56 -1.30 -5.18 -4.60
C PHE A 56 -2.74 -4.86 -4.99
N GLY A 57 -2.94 -4.19 -6.12
CA GLY A 57 -4.27 -3.99 -6.69
C GLY A 57 -4.58 -2.54 -7.01
N SER A 58 -5.43 -2.37 -8.02
CA SER A 58 -5.87 -1.07 -8.53
C SER A 58 -7.18 -1.26 -9.26
N TYR A 59 -8.26 -0.59 -8.86
CA TYR A 59 -9.66 -0.72 -9.30
C TYR A 59 -10.20 -2.18 -9.28
N TRP A 60 -11.06 -2.55 -10.23
CA TRP A 60 -11.69 -3.88 -10.35
C TRP A 60 -12.28 -4.36 -9.01
N SER A 61 -11.97 -5.59 -8.57
CA SER A 61 -12.43 -6.11 -7.28
C SER A 61 -11.59 -5.64 -6.08
N GLY A 62 -10.76 -4.62 -6.26
CA GLY A 62 -10.03 -3.93 -5.20
C GLY A 62 -8.67 -4.54 -4.83
N LEU A 63 -8.27 -4.30 -3.58
CA LEU A 63 -6.94 -4.60 -3.07
C LEU A 63 -6.82 -6.07 -2.65
N LYS A 64 -5.68 -6.67 -2.96
CA LYS A 64 -5.40 -8.10 -2.81
C LYS A 64 -4.15 -8.34 -1.98
N LEU A 65 -4.05 -9.55 -1.43
CA LEU A 65 -2.87 -10.05 -0.73
C LEU A 65 -2.53 -11.46 -1.21
N VAL A 66 -1.24 -11.71 -1.39
CA VAL A 66 -0.68 -13.05 -1.60
C VAL A 66 0.50 -13.28 -0.67
N GLU A 67 0.73 -14.54 -0.31
CA GLU A 67 1.90 -14.98 0.41
C GLU A 67 3.00 -15.37 -0.59
N LEU A 68 4.23 -14.93 -0.31
CA LEU A 68 5.41 -15.23 -1.10
C LEU A 68 6.34 -16.16 -0.31
N ASP A 69 7.04 -17.02 -1.02
CA ASP A 69 8.18 -17.75 -0.49
C ASP A 69 9.35 -16.77 -0.28
N PRO A 70 9.82 -16.55 0.97
CA PRO A 70 10.92 -15.62 1.24
C PRO A 70 12.25 -15.97 0.56
N ALA A 71 12.48 -17.25 0.22
CA ALA A 71 13.71 -17.68 -0.44
C ALA A 71 13.72 -17.31 -1.93
N THR A 72 12.55 -17.37 -2.58
CA THR A 72 12.42 -17.25 -4.04
C THR A 72 11.72 -15.99 -4.51
N GLY A 73 10.98 -15.30 -3.63
CA GLY A 73 10.13 -14.15 -4.00
C GLY A 73 8.92 -14.54 -4.86
N ARG A 74 8.62 -15.84 -5.01
CA ARG A 74 7.51 -16.38 -5.81
C ARG A 74 6.27 -16.62 -4.95
N LEU A 75 5.11 -16.77 -5.58
CA LEU A 75 3.89 -17.15 -4.87
C LEU A 75 4.11 -18.46 -4.13
N LEU A 76 3.87 -18.46 -2.82
CA LEU A 76 3.97 -19.66 -2.00
C LEU A 76 2.89 -20.69 -2.40
N ARG A 77 1.72 -20.21 -2.82
CA ARG A 77 0.59 -21.02 -3.28
C ARG A 77 0.06 -20.45 -4.61
N PRO A 78 0.66 -20.79 -5.77
CA PRO A 78 0.31 -20.19 -7.06
C PRO A 78 -1.13 -20.49 -7.52
N GLU A 79 -1.69 -21.62 -7.09
CA GLU A 79 -3.07 -22.02 -7.42
C GLU A 79 -4.14 -21.39 -6.49
N ALA A 80 -3.71 -20.75 -5.40
CA ALA A 80 -4.64 -20.13 -4.46
C ALA A 80 -5.11 -18.76 -4.97
N ALA A 81 -6.40 -18.48 -4.81
CA ALA A 81 -6.91 -17.14 -5.07
C ALA A 81 -6.29 -16.12 -4.10
N PRO A 82 -5.93 -14.91 -4.56
CA PRO A 82 -5.49 -13.84 -3.67
C PRO A 82 -6.58 -13.49 -2.64
N HIS A 83 -6.16 -13.20 -1.40
CA HIS A 83 -7.10 -12.71 -0.39
C HIS A 83 -7.62 -11.33 -0.81
N ALA A 84 -8.93 -11.10 -0.71
CA ALA A 84 -9.52 -9.78 -0.92
C ALA A 84 -9.44 -8.98 0.39
N LEU A 85 -8.86 -7.78 0.34
CA LEU A 85 -8.63 -6.98 1.55
C LEU A 85 -9.55 -5.76 1.65
N ALA A 86 -9.79 -5.09 0.52
CA ALA A 86 -10.59 -3.87 0.46
C ALA A 86 -11.24 -3.73 -0.93
N HIS A 87 -12.39 -3.08 -0.98
CA HIS A 87 -13.10 -2.81 -2.23
C HIS A 87 -13.71 -1.40 -2.23
N ASP A 88 -13.51 -0.71 -3.35
CA ASP A 88 -14.21 0.50 -3.75
C ASP A 88 -14.12 0.62 -5.28
N ARG A 89 -14.95 1.46 -5.89
CA ARG A 89 -14.94 1.69 -7.34
C ARG A 89 -13.62 2.29 -7.82
N SER A 90 -12.94 3.08 -6.99
CA SER A 90 -11.72 3.81 -7.32
C SER A 90 -10.72 3.67 -6.18
N ILE A 91 -10.06 2.51 -6.10
CA ILE A 91 -9.09 2.18 -5.05
C ILE A 91 -7.83 1.56 -5.64
N GLU A 92 -6.65 1.97 -5.20
CA GLU A 92 -5.37 1.37 -5.63
C GLU A 92 -4.24 1.60 -4.62
N ALA A 93 -3.03 1.15 -4.96
CA ALA A 93 -1.82 1.30 -4.15
C ALA A 93 -1.97 0.79 -2.71
N ALA A 94 -2.18 -0.52 -2.58
CA ALA A 94 -2.26 -1.20 -1.29
C ALA A 94 -0.91 -1.17 -0.56
N PHE A 95 -0.90 -0.67 0.66
CA PHE A 95 0.29 -0.69 1.52
C PHE A 95 -0.09 -1.18 2.92
N ILE A 96 0.53 -2.28 3.37
CA ILE A 96 0.30 -2.82 4.72
C ILE A 96 1.46 -2.47 5.63
N HIS A 97 1.16 -1.89 6.79
CA HIS A 97 2.11 -1.64 7.86
C HIS A 97 1.77 -2.50 9.09
N GLN A 98 2.74 -3.23 9.62
CA GLN A 98 2.55 -3.96 10.88
C GLN A 98 3.04 -3.11 12.05
N ARG A 99 2.16 -2.87 13.02
CA ARG A 99 2.48 -2.12 14.24
C ARG A 99 1.86 -2.79 15.46
N GLY A 100 2.70 -3.20 16.41
CA GLY A 100 2.24 -4.07 17.49
C GLY A 100 1.65 -5.35 16.89
N ASP A 101 0.53 -5.79 17.43
CA ASP A 101 -0.17 -7.01 16.98
C ASP A 101 -1.30 -6.68 15.98
N GLN A 102 -1.18 -5.54 15.29
CA GLN A 102 -2.15 -5.07 14.30
C GLN A 102 -1.47 -4.83 12.95
N PHE A 103 -2.22 -5.11 11.90
CA PHE A 103 -1.89 -4.76 10.52
C PHE A 103 -2.78 -3.60 10.09
N TYR A 104 -2.19 -2.58 9.49
CA TYR A 104 -2.86 -1.40 8.96
C TYR A 104 -2.77 -1.42 7.44
N LEU A 105 -3.92 -1.53 6.78
CA LEU A 105 -4.01 -1.47 5.32
C LEU A 105 -4.35 -0.05 4.90
N PHE A 106 -3.40 0.60 4.26
CA PHE A 106 -3.60 1.87 3.56
C PHE A 106 -3.96 1.61 2.10
N GLY A 107 -4.82 2.47 1.55
CA GLY A 107 -5.16 2.48 0.14
C GLY A 107 -5.43 3.90 -0.34
N SER A 108 -5.18 4.14 -1.63
CA SER A 108 -5.49 5.41 -2.29
C SER A 108 -6.86 5.30 -2.93
N TYR A 109 -7.75 6.23 -2.63
CA TYR A 109 -9.12 6.29 -3.11
C TYR A 109 -9.32 7.49 -4.03
N GLY A 110 -10.22 7.37 -5.01
CA GLY A 110 -10.45 8.40 -6.03
C GLY A 110 -9.49 8.32 -7.21
N TRP A 111 -9.38 9.40 -7.99
CA TRP A 111 -8.67 9.39 -9.26
C TRP A 111 -7.33 10.13 -9.16
N CYS A 112 -6.25 9.43 -9.48
CA CYS A 112 -4.94 10.04 -9.71
C CYS A 112 -4.86 10.68 -11.09
N CYS A 113 -3.70 11.26 -11.35
CA CYS A 113 -3.15 11.44 -12.68
C CYS A 113 -3.93 12.44 -13.53
N ARG A 114 -4.66 13.34 -12.86
CA ARG A 114 -5.45 14.42 -13.46
C ARG A 114 -4.94 15.81 -13.04
N GLY A 115 -3.68 15.89 -12.59
CA GLY A 115 -3.08 17.12 -12.07
C GLY A 115 -3.93 17.70 -10.94
N ILE A 116 -4.25 18.99 -11.02
CA ILE A 116 -5.09 19.68 -10.03
C ILE A 116 -6.55 19.22 -9.99
N ASN A 117 -6.99 18.38 -10.94
CA ASN A 117 -8.33 17.77 -10.95
C ASN A 117 -8.35 16.37 -10.32
N SER A 118 -7.26 15.94 -9.69
CA SER A 118 -7.18 14.64 -9.02
C SER A 118 -8.01 14.65 -7.73
N THR A 119 -8.73 13.56 -7.47
CA THR A 119 -9.59 13.40 -6.27
C THR A 119 -9.01 12.38 -5.28
N TYR A 120 -7.72 12.09 -5.45
CA TYR A 120 -7.00 11.16 -4.60
C TYR A 120 -7.05 11.55 -3.13
N HIS A 121 -7.20 10.55 -2.29
CA HIS A 121 -7.08 10.66 -0.84
C HIS A 121 -6.71 9.28 -0.28
N ILE A 122 -6.08 9.26 0.88
CA ILE A 122 -5.61 8.02 1.51
C ILE A 122 -6.54 7.66 2.66
N ARG A 123 -6.96 6.39 2.70
CA ARG A 123 -7.71 5.83 3.81
C ARG A 123 -6.99 4.62 4.40
N VAL A 124 -7.36 4.28 5.63
CA VAL A 124 -6.79 3.14 6.37
C VAL A 124 -7.86 2.32 7.07
N GLY A 125 -7.60 1.02 7.19
CA GLY A 125 -8.27 0.12 8.13
C GLY A 125 -7.24 -0.72 8.88
N ARG A 126 -7.65 -1.39 9.95
CA ARG A 126 -6.79 -2.32 10.69
C ARG A 126 -7.42 -3.70 10.90
N SER A 127 -6.57 -4.68 11.13
CA SER A 127 -6.93 -6.08 11.45
C SER A 127 -5.88 -6.70 12.36
N ALA A 128 -6.29 -7.63 13.23
CA ALA A 128 -5.37 -8.48 13.99
C ALA A 128 -4.70 -9.56 13.10
N ALA A 129 -5.35 -9.95 12.01
CA ALA A 129 -4.82 -10.91 11.04
C ALA A 129 -4.46 -10.19 9.72
N ILE A 130 -3.29 -10.51 9.16
CA ILE A 130 -2.84 -9.89 7.89
C ILE A 130 -3.80 -10.13 6.73
N THR A 131 -4.53 -11.25 6.74
CA THR A 131 -5.54 -11.60 5.74
C THR A 131 -6.88 -10.89 5.96
N GLY A 132 -6.99 -10.04 6.98
CA GLY A 132 -8.23 -9.36 7.36
C GLY A 132 -9.14 -10.19 8.27
N PRO A 133 -10.40 -9.76 8.46
CA PRO A 133 -11.01 -8.60 7.82
C PRO A 133 -10.46 -7.27 8.35
N TYR A 134 -10.16 -6.34 7.44
CA TYR A 134 -9.77 -4.98 7.80
C TYR A 134 -11.02 -4.12 8.04
N ARG A 135 -11.01 -3.36 9.13
CA ARG A 135 -12.10 -2.44 9.51
C ARG A 135 -11.56 -1.05 9.80
N ASP A 136 -12.37 -0.03 9.55
CA ASP A 136 -12.04 1.35 9.92
C ASP A 136 -12.34 1.66 11.39
N ARG A 137 -12.12 2.93 11.77
CA ARG A 137 -12.33 3.44 13.14
C ARG A 137 -13.75 3.24 13.65
N ASP A 138 -14.73 3.28 12.77
CA ASP A 138 -16.14 3.11 13.10
C ASP A 138 -16.60 1.65 12.97
N GLY A 139 -15.68 0.74 12.67
CA GLY A 139 -15.92 -0.70 12.58
C GLY A 139 -16.45 -1.18 11.22
N ARG A 140 -16.57 -0.31 10.21
CA ARG A 140 -17.04 -0.69 8.87
C ARG A 140 -15.94 -1.45 8.13
N ALA A 141 -16.32 -2.55 7.48
CA ALA A 141 -15.37 -3.37 6.74
C ALA A 141 -14.87 -2.63 5.49
N LEU A 142 -13.57 -2.75 5.19
CA LEU A 142 -12.96 -2.17 3.99
C LEU A 142 -13.46 -2.82 2.70
N LEU A 143 -13.95 -4.06 2.77
CA LEU A 143 -14.64 -4.73 1.67
C LEU A 143 -16.04 -4.15 1.40
N GLU A 144 -16.58 -3.37 2.33
CA GLU A 144 -17.91 -2.75 2.26
C GLU A 144 -17.81 -1.23 2.11
N GLY A 145 -16.67 -0.72 1.62
CA GLY A 145 -16.42 0.71 1.43
C GLY A 145 -16.06 1.47 2.71
N GLY A 146 -15.69 0.78 3.78
CA GLY A 146 -15.07 1.38 4.96
C GLY A 146 -13.69 1.99 4.64
N GLY A 147 -13.15 2.72 5.61
CA GLY A 147 -11.81 3.29 5.57
C GLY A 147 -11.76 4.63 6.28
N THR A 148 -10.96 4.75 7.33
CA THR A 148 -10.73 6.00 8.04
C THR A 148 -9.87 6.92 7.18
N LEU A 149 -10.30 8.16 6.98
CA LEU A 149 -9.52 9.14 6.23
C LEU A 149 -8.20 9.44 6.95
N VAL A 150 -7.09 9.32 6.22
CA VAL A 150 -5.74 9.66 6.72
C VAL A 150 -5.27 10.98 6.14
N LEU A 151 -5.43 11.14 4.82
CA LEU A 151 -4.96 12.33 4.14
C LEU A 151 -5.80 12.66 2.91
N ALA A 152 -6.16 13.92 2.73
CA ALA A 152 -6.91 14.45 1.59
C ALA A 152 -6.27 15.76 1.10
N SER A 153 -6.79 16.30 0.00
CA SER A 153 -6.35 17.59 -0.51
C SER A 153 -6.47 18.69 0.53
N GLU A 154 -5.42 19.52 0.66
CA GLU A 154 -5.37 20.66 1.58
C GLU A 154 -4.60 21.81 0.92
N GLY A 155 -5.23 22.98 0.78
CA GLY A 155 -4.60 24.12 0.11
C GLY A 155 -4.07 23.77 -1.29
N PRO A 156 -2.78 24.02 -1.60
CA PRO A 156 -2.21 23.68 -2.89
C PRO A 156 -1.81 22.20 -3.05
N PHE A 157 -1.91 21.39 -1.99
CA PHE A 157 -1.53 19.97 -2.00
C PHE A 157 -2.73 19.14 -2.44
N ILE A 158 -2.85 18.87 -3.75
CA ILE A 158 -4.03 18.22 -4.31
C ILE A 158 -3.81 16.71 -4.46
N GLY A 159 -4.79 15.91 -4.08
CA GLY A 159 -4.84 14.49 -4.42
C GLY A 159 -3.68 13.66 -3.85
N PRO A 160 -3.40 13.69 -2.53
CA PRO A 160 -2.35 12.87 -1.96
C PRO A 160 -2.69 11.37 -2.09
N GLY A 161 -1.69 10.55 -2.43
CA GLY A 161 -1.86 9.11 -2.57
C GLY A 161 -0.58 8.33 -2.81
N HIS A 162 -0.75 7.04 -3.06
CA HIS A 162 0.29 6.02 -3.19
C HIS A 162 1.20 5.99 -1.93
N PRO A 163 0.64 5.56 -0.77
CA PRO A 163 1.31 5.68 0.52
C PRO A 163 2.51 4.75 0.67
N SER A 164 3.47 5.19 1.47
CA SER A 164 4.52 4.35 2.05
C SER A 164 4.79 4.77 3.50
N ILE A 165 5.34 3.86 4.29
CA ILE A 165 5.82 4.15 5.65
C ILE A 165 7.24 3.62 5.77
N MET A 166 8.11 4.41 6.38
CA MET A 166 9.47 4.00 6.71
C MET A 166 9.83 4.44 8.13
N ALA A 167 10.72 3.70 8.78
CA ALA A 167 11.26 4.06 10.07
C ALA A 167 12.70 4.57 9.90
N ILE A 168 13.01 5.73 10.47
CA ILE A 168 14.33 6.35 10.48
C ILE A 168 14.62 6.72 11.94
N ASP A 169 15.71 6.19 12.51
CA ASP A 169 16.13 6.42 13.90
C ASP A 169 15.00 6.16 14.93
N GLY A 170 14.22 5.09 14.71
CA GLY A 170 13.10 4.71 15.58
C GLY A 170 11.84 5.58 15.42
N ARG A 171 11.83 6.55 14.50
CA ARG A 171 10.67 7.38 14.18
C ARG A 171 10.06 6.96 12.85
N GLU A 172 8.73 6.84 12.82
CA GLU A 172 8.00 6.54 11.59
C GLU A 172 7.73 7.81 10.78
N TRP A 173 7.84 7.66 9.46
CA TRP A 173 7.59 8.69 8.46
C TRP A 173 6.64 8.15 7.41
N PHE A 174 5.64 8.97 7.06
CA PHE A 174 4.63 8.70 6.07
C PHE A 174 5.02 9.37 4.75
N GLY A 175 5.28 8.55 3.73
CA GLY A 175 5.55 8.96 2.37
C GLY A 175 4.29 8.93 1.51
N CYS A 176 4.13 9.91 0.64
CA CYS A 176 3.13 9.89 -0.44
C CYS A 176 3.52 10.88 -1.53
N HIS A 177 2.91 10.77 -2.72
CA HIS A 177 2.93 11.88 -3.67
C HIS A 177 1.64 12.70 -3.57
N PHE A 178 1.68 13.92 -4.10
CA PHE A 178 0.53 14.81 -4.32
C PHE A 178 0.76 15.63 -5.60
N TYR A 179 -0.27 16.31 -6.08
CA TYR A 179 -0.21 17.25 -7.20
C TYR A 179 -0.13 18.69 -6.68
N ASP A 180 1.01 19.36 -6.90
CA ASP A 180 1.25 20.71 -6.40
C ASP A 180 0.58 21.77 -7.28
N ALA A 181 -0.49 22.38 -6.79
CA ALA A 181 -1.22 23.43 -7.51
C ALA A 181 -0.39 24.71 -7.74
N THR A 182 0.60 25.01 -6.89
CA THR A 182 1.52 26.13 -7.12
C THR A 182 2.48 25.87 -8.28
N GLN A 183 2.66 24.60 -8.65
CA GLN A 183 3.52 24.15 -9.74
C GLN A 183 2.71 23.45 -10.84
N ARG A 184 1.53 23.99 -11.16
CA ARG A 184 0.66 23.54 -12.27
C ARG A 184 0.29 22.04 -12.19
N GLY A 185 0.13 21.52 -10.98
CA GLY A 185 -0.23 20.13 -10.73
C GLY A 185 0.92 19.15 -10.91
N ARG A 186 2.18 19.59 -10.77
CA ARG A 186 3.35 18.71 -10.84
C ARG A 186 3.27 17.63 -9.74
N PRO A 187 3.38 16.33 -10.07
CA PRO A 187 3.51 15.28 -9.07
C PRO A 187 4.76 15.52 -8.22
N THR A 188 4.57 15.62 -6.91
CA THR A 188 5.62 15.97 -5.95
C THR A 188 5.55 15.03 -4.76
N TYR A 189 6.70 14.57 -4.28
CA TYR A 189 6.80 13.67 -3.14
C TYR A 189 6.80 14.46 -1.82
N ALA A 190 6.17 13.90 -0.80
CA ALA A 190 6.26 14.37 0.57
C ALA A 190 6.63 13.21 1.50
N LEU A 191 7.48 13.53 2.48
CA LEU A 191 7.76 12.68 3.63
C LEU A 191 7.37 13.47 4.88
N ARG A 192 6.46 12.90 5.69
CA ARG A 192 5.85 13.60 6.83
C ARG A 192 5.99 12.75 8.09
N PRO A 193 6.18 13.33 9.28
CA PRO A 193 6.19 12.55 10.51
C PRO A 193 4.89 11.77 10.67
N LEU A 194 4.97 10.49 11.02
CA LEU A 194 3.81 9.67 11.36
C LEU A 194 3.71 9.52 12.87
N GLY A 195 2.57 9.89 13.43
CA GLY A 195 2.18 9.63 14.81
C GLY A 195 0.99 8.67 14.88
N TRP A 196 0.59 8.33 16.10
CA TRP A 196 -0.56 7.48 16.38
C TRP A 196 -1.35 8.07 17.55
N ASP A 197 -2.68 8.11 17.45
CA ASP A 197 -3.53 8.53 18.57
C ASP A 197 -3.61 7.45 19.67
N ALA A 198 -4.30 7.78 20.77
CA ALA A 198 -4.44 6.90 21.93
C ALA A 198 -5.18 5.60 21.59
N GLU A 199 -6.06 5.63 20.59
CA GLU A 199 -6.81 4.50 20.07
C GLU A 199 -6.03 3.69 19.03
N GLY A 200 -4.82 4.15 18.68
CA GLY A 200 -3.90 3.48 17.77
C GLY A 200 -4.22 3.68 16.30
N TRP A 201 -4.73 4.85 15.89
CA TRP A 201 -4.92 5.23 14.49
C TRP A 201 -3.87 6.25 14.04
N PRO A 202 -3.50 6.25 12.75
CA PRO A 202 -2.41 7.07 12.26
C PRO A 202 -2.78 8.56 12.21
N LEU A 203 -1.83 9.39 12.59
CA LEU A 203 -1.87 10.85 12.51
C LEU A 203 -0.69 11.34 11.67
N VAL A 204 -0.95 11.85 10.48
CA VAL A 204 0.12 12.38 9.62
C VAL A 204 0.41 13.84 10.00
N GLY A 205 1.62 14.10 10.50
CA GLY A 205 2.08 15.45 10.89
C GLY A 205 2.06 16.43 9.72
N LYS A 206 2.08 17.74 9.96
CA LYS A 206 1.89 18.79 8.93
C LYS A 206 2.91 18.71 7.78
N TRP A 207 2.56 19.30 6.63
CA TRP A 207 3.45 19.46 5.49
C TRP A 207 4.71 20.24 5.90
N SER A 208 5.88 19.60 5.83
CA SER A 208 7.19 20.25 5.91
C SER A 208 7.78 20.28 4.51
N THR A 209 8.19 21.46 4.03
CA THR A 209 8.94 21.61 2.77
C THR A 209 10.45 21.52 2.96
N SER A 210 10.91 21.29 4.19
CA SER A 210 12.31 21.09 4.54
C SER A 210 12.49 19.71 5.21
N LEU A 211 13.36 18.89 4.63
CA LEU A 211 13.98 17.75 5.32
C LEU A 211 15.05 18.26 6.28
#